data_AF-A0A1X1X1Q7-F1
#
_entry.id   AF-A0A1X1X1Q7-F1
#
_cell.length_a   1.000
_cell.length_b   1.000
_cell.length_c   1.000
_cell.angle_alpha   90.00
_cell.angle_beta   90.00
_cell.angle_gamma   90.00
#
_symmetry.space_group_name_H-M   'P 1'
#
loop_
_entity.id
_entity.type
_entity.pdbx_description
1 polymer ?
#
loop_
_entity_poly.entity_id
_entity_poly.type
_entity_poly.pdbx_seq_one_letter_code
_entity_poly.pdbx_strand_id
1 'polypeptide(L)'
;MDSDATNTEPQPPPLPAALLAPVPVIVAITCAWVIAAVLAFTVPALHDWRPISVAGLGVGVLGTSIFLWQRHSARRGDRGAQRGLT
;
A
#
# COMPACT_ATOMS: atom_id res chain seq x y z
N MET A 1 -16.93 49.70 -11.43
CA MET A 1 -17.51 48.80 -10.41
C MET A 1 -17.10 47.37 -10.71
N ASP A 2 -15.79 47.20 -10.80
CA ASP A 2 -14.96 46.16 -10.21
C ASP A 2 -15.73 45.02 -9.55
N SER A 3 -15.80 43.86 -10.20
CA SER A 3 -15.98 42.54 -9.56
C SER A 3 -15.70 41.41 -10.55
N ASP A 4 -14.61 41.51 -11.35
CA ASP A 4 -13.90 40.31 -11.80
C ASP A 4 -12.82 40.03 -10.76
N ALA A 5 -13.26 39.70 -9.54
CA ALA A 5 -12.36 39.10 -8.58
C ALA A 5 -12.04 37.72 -9.16
N THR A 6 -10.96 37.65 -9.93
CA THR A 6 -10.35 36.41 -10.42
C THR A 6 -10.15 35.51 -9.21
N ASN A 7 -11.13 34.65 -8.96
CA ASN A 7 -11.17 33.71 -7.87
C ASN A 7 -10.13 32.63 -8.19
N THR A 8 -8.87 32.99 -7.98
CA THR A 8 -7.73 32.09 -8.12
C THR A 8 -7.80 31.20 -6.90
N GLU A 9 -8.59 30.13 -7.00
CA GLU A 9 -8.59 29.08 -6.00
C GLU A 9 -7.13 28.65 -5.77
N PRO A 10 -6.63 28.69 -4.52
CA PRO A 10 -5.27 28.25 -4.23
C PRO A 10 -5.11 26.81 -4.67
N GLN A 11 -4.35 26.58 -5.75
CA GLN A 11 -4.08 25.24 -6.24
C GLN A 11 -3.21 24.55 -5.17
N PRO A 12 -3.70 23.49 -4.50
CA PRO A 12 -2.97 22.89 -3.40
C PRO A 12 -1.63 22.39 -3.92
N PRO A 13 -0.52 22.64 -3.19
CA PRO A 13 0.80 22.22 -3.63
C PRO A 13 0.80 20.71 -3.88
N PRO A 14 1.45 20.24 -4.97
CA PRO A 14 1.40 18.84 -5.34
C PRO A 14 1.91 17.99 -4.17
N LEU A 15 1.02 17.17 -3.61
CA LEU A 15 1.36 16.23 -2.54
C LEU A 15 2.44 15.27 -3.07
N PRO A 16 3.53 15.04 -2.31
CA PRO A 16 4.58 14.12 -2.72
C PRO A 16 3.99 12.78 -3.14
N ALA A 17 4.33 12.30 -4.33
CA ALA A 17 3.79 11.06 -4.89
C ALA A 17 3.98 9.84 -3.96
N ALA A 18 4.96 9.89 -3.06
CA ALA A 18 5.20 8.87 -2.03
C ALA A 18 4.09 8.77 -0.97
N LEU A 19 3.40 9.87 -0.65
CA LEU A 19 2.24 9.87 0.26
C LEU A 19 0.96 9.35 -0.42
N LEU A 20 0.90 9.43 -1.75
CA LEU A 20 -0.23 8.94 -2.54
C LEU A 20 -0.04 7.49 -3.01
N ALA A 21 1.18 6.97 -2.95
CA ALA A 21 1.48 5.59 -3.30
C ALA A 21 1.09 4.65 -2.14
N PRO A 22 0.31 3.58 -2.37
CA PRO A 22 -0.05 2.62 -1.33
C PRO A 22 1.13 1.70 -0.91
N VAL A 23 2.20 1.66 -1.71
CA VAL A 23 3.35 0.75 -1.53
C VAL A 23 4.04 0.89 -0.15
N PRO A 24 4.36 2.10 0.35
CA PRO A 24 5.10 2.25 1.61
C PRO A 24 4.32 1.69 2.80
N VAL A 25 2.99 1.88 2.81
CA VAL A 25 2.10 1.38 3.88
C VAL A 25 2.10 -0.15 3.92
N ILE A 26 2.01 -0.80 2.75
CA ILE A 26 2.04 -2.26 2.65
C ILE A 26 3.37 -2.80 3.15
N VAL A 27 4.49 -2.20 2.76
CA VAL A 27 5.82 -2.59 3.23
C VAL A 27 5.93 -2.43 4.74
N ALA A 28 5.47 -1.30 5.29
CA ALA A 28 5.52 -1.04 6.73
C ALA A 28 4.73 -2.08 7.55
N ILE A 29 3.50 -2.40 7.14
CA ILE A 29 2.65 -3.39 7.82
C ILE A 29 3.26 -4.80 7.73
N THR A 30 3.75 -5.19 6.56
CA THR A 30 4.41 -6.49 6.37
C THR A 30 5.67 -6.60 7.25
N CYS A 31 6.51 -5.57 7.29
CA CYS A 31 7.69 -5.54 8.17
C CYS A 31 7.31 -5.64 9.65
N ALA A 32 6.27 -4.93 10.08
CA ALA A 32 5.79 -4.98 11.46
C ALA A 32 5.37 -6.41 11.86
N TRP A 33 4.64 -7.13 11.00
CA TRP A 33 4.25 -8.52 11.25
C TRP A 33 5.41 -9.51 11.25
N VAL A 34 6.40 -9.31 10.37
CA VAL A 34 7.64 -10.12 10.38
C VAL A 34 8.38 -9.95 11.70
N ILE A 35 8.51 -8.71 12.19
CA ILE A 35 9.16 -8.42 13.47
C ILE A 35 8.38 -9.08 14.63
N ALA A 36 7.05 -8.95 14.65
CA ALA A 36 6.21 -9.57 15.68
C ALA A 36 6.32 -11.10 15.69
N ALA A 37 6.43 -11.74 14.53
CA ALA A 37 6.68 -13.18 14.43
C ALA A 37 8.04 -13.55 14.99
N VAL A 38 9.11 -12.86 14.55
CA VAL A 38 10.47 -13.10 15.07
C VAL A 38 10.48 -13.03 16.60
N LEU A 39 9.93 -11.96 17.18
CA LEU A 39 9.87 -11.77 18.64
C LEU A 39 9.08 -12.88 19.34
N ALA A 40 7.95 -13.34 18.80
CA ALA A 40 7.14 -14.41 19.39
C ALA A 40 7.84 -15.79 19.39
N PHE A 41 8.81 -16.00 18.49
CA PHE A 41 9.59 -17.24 18.43
C PHE A 41 10.93 -17.16 19.18
N THR A 42 11.51 -15.96 19.34
CA THR A 42 12.81 -15.78 20.03
C THR A 42 12.68 -15.38 21.49
N VAL A 43 11.57 -14.78 21.92
CA VAL A 43 11.38 -14.29 23.29
C VAL A 43 10.44 -15.24 24.06
N PRO A 44 10.91 -15.96 25.09
CA PRO A 44 10.09 -16.92 25.84
C PRO A 44 8.84 -16.32 26.48
N ALA A 45 8.89 -15.04 26.88
CA ALA A 45 7.76 -14.32 27.46
C ALA A 45 6.64 -13.98 26.45
N LEU A 46 6.89 -14.11 25.14
CA LEU A 46 5.93 -13.82 24.08
C LEU A 46 5.38 -15.10 23.41
N HIS A 47 5.54 -16.28 24.02
CA HIS A 47 5.07 -17.52 23.41
C HIS A 47 3.56 -17.54 23.18
N ASP A 48 2.77 -16.90 24.05
CA ASP A 48 1.31 -16.78 23.91
C ASP A 48 0.91 -15.94 22.70
N TRP A 49 1.80 -15.07 22.20
CA TRP A 49 1.55 -14.23 21.04
C TRP A 49 1.77 -14.95 19.71
N ARG A 50 2.35 -16.16 19.73
CA ARG A 50 2.65 -16.93 18.50
C ARG A 50 1.45 -17.09 17.56
N PRO A 51 0.24 -17.47 18.01
CA PRO A 51 -0.90 -17.61 17.11
C PRO A 51 -1.28 -16.29 16.44
N ILE A 52 -1.22 -15.18 17.19
CA ILE A 52 -1.53 -13.83 16.71
C ILE A 52 -0.48 -13.36 15.70
N SER A 53 0.81 -13.51 16.03
CA SER A 53 1.92 -13.18 15.13
C SER A 53 1.86 -13.97 13.83
N VAL A 54 1.54 -15.27 13.88
CA VAL A 54 1.37 -16.10 12.68
C VAL A 54 0.15 -15.68 11.87
N ALA A 55 -0.99 -15.42 12.52
CA ALA A 55 -2.21 -14.98 11.84
C ALA A 55 -1.96 -13.69 11.07
N GLY A 56 -1.32 -12.71 11.70
CA GLY A 56 -1.02 -11.45 11.03
C GLY A 56 0.09 -11.51 10.00
N LEU A 57 1.08 -12.40 10.15
CA LEU A 57 2.02 -12.69 9.07
C LEU A 57 1.29 -13.31 7.86
N GLY A 58 0.33 -14.21 8.11
CA GLY A 58 -0.58 -14.73 7.08
C GLY A 58 -1.38 -13.63 6.39
N VAL A 59 -1.96 -12.69 7.16
CA VAL A 59 -2.67 -11.52 6.61
C VAL A 59 -1.72 -10.64 5.79
N GLY A 60 -0.49 -10.39 6.25
CA GLY A 60 0.51 -9.59 5.54
C GLY A 60 0.94 -10.23 4.21
N VAL A 61 1.16 -11.55 4.20
CA VAL A 61 1.43 -12.32 2.98
C VAL A 61 0.25 -12.23 2.02
N LEU A 62 -0.98 -12.45 2.51
CA LEU A 62 -2.19 -12.38 1.68
C LEU A 62 -2.37 -10.99 1.05
N GLY A 63 -2.29 -9.93 1.86
CA GLY A 63 -2.42 -8.54 1.39
C GLY A 63 -1.34 -8.17 0.37
N THR A 64 -0.08 -8.56 0.62
CA THR A 64 1.04 -8.32 -0.31
C THR A 64 0.83 -9.08 -1.62
N SER A 65 0.35 -10.32 -1.57
CA SER A 65 0.08 -11.16 -2.75
C SER A 65 -0.97 -10.52 -3.65
N ILE A 66 -2.09 -10.08 -3.06
CA ILE A 66 -3.17 -9.40 -3.77
C ILE A 66 -2.64 -8.11 -4.41
N PHE A 67 -1.88 -7.30 -3.67
CA PHE A 67 -1.30 -6.07 -4.20
C PHE A 67 -0.34 -6.32 -5.38
N LEU A 68 0.53 -7.33 -5.28
CA LEU A 68 1.43 -7.69 -6.38
C LEU A 68 0.67 -8.14 -7.62
N TRP A 69 -0.41 -8.90 -7.43
CA TRP A 69 -1.31 -9.26 -8.53
C TRP A 69 -1.92 -8.01 -9.15
N GLN A 70 -2.49 -7.11 -8.35
CA GLN A 70 -3.07 -5.86 -8.82
C GLN A 70 -2.03 -5.02 -9.61
N ARG A 71 -0.81 -4.88 -9.09
CA ARG A 71 0.27 -4.15 -9.75
C ARG A 71 0.71 -4.81 -11.05
N HIS A 72 0.79 -6.13 -11.08
CA HIS A 72 1.12 -6.88 -12.29
C HIS A 72 0.01 -6.73 -13.35
N SER A 73 -1.26 -6.82 -12.93
CA SER A 73 -2.42 -6.59 -13.80
C SER A 73 -2.47 -5.16 -14.33
N ALA A 74 -2.20 -4.14 -13.52
CA ALA A 74 -2.13 -2.74 -13.99
C ALA A 74 -1.05 -2.56 -15.07
N ARG A 75 0.13 -3.13 -14.85
CA ARG A 75 1.23 -3.12 -15.84
C ARG A 75 0.95 -3.94 -17.10
N ARG A 76 0.10 -4.97 -17.02
CA ARG A 76 -0.37 -5.74 -18.19
C ARG A 76 -1.55 -5.06 -18.90
N GLY A 77 -2.39 -4.34 -18.16
CA GLY A 77 -3.56 -3.60 -18.65
C GLY A 77 -3.20 -2.48 -19.62
N ASP A 78 -2.04 -1.83 -19.42
CA ASP A 78 -1.51 -0.84 -20.37
C ASP A 78 -1.26 -1.41 -21.78
N ARG A 79 -1.01 -2.73 -21.92
CA ARG A 79 -0.86 -3.38 -23.23
C ARG A 79 -2.19 -3.87 -23.84
N GLY A 80 -3.29 -3.78 -23.09
CA GLY A 80 -4.61 -4.25 -23.51
C GLY A 80 -5.48 -3.20 -24.20
N ALA A 81 -5.21 -1.91 -23.99
CA ALA A 81 -6.04 -0.80 -24.48
C ALA A 81 -5.83 -0.44 -25.97
N GLN A 82 -4.88 -1.08 -26.68
CA GLN A 82 -4.64 -0.88 -28.12
C GLN A 82 -5.11 -2.07 -28.97
N ARG A 83 -6.30 -2.62 -28.67
CA ARG A 83 -6.97 -3.58 -29.57
C ARG A 83 -8.37 -3.06 -29.89
N GLY A 84 -8.44 -2.09 -30.80
CA GLY A 84 -9.73 -1.58 -31.28
C GLY A 84 -9.69 -0.28 -32.08
N LEU A 85 -8.57 0.09 -32.70
CA LEU A 85 -8.50 1.16 -33.70
C LEU A 85 -7.87 0.61 -34.98
N THR A 86 -8.64 -0.21 -35.71
CA THR A 86 -8.46 -0.46 -37.14
C THR A 86 -9.82 -0.64 -37.75
#